data_AF-S3Z3J7-F1
#
_entry.id   AF-S3Z3J7-F1
#
_cell.length_a   1.000
_cell.length_b   1.000
_cell.length_c   1.000
_cell.angle_alpha   90.00
_cell.angle_beta   90.00
_cell.angle_gamma   90.00
#
_symmetry.space_group_name_H-M   'P 1'
#
loop_
_entity.id
_entity.type
_entity.pdbx_description
1 polymer ?
#
loop_
_entity_poly.entity_id
_entity_poly.type
_entity_poly.pdbx_seq_one_letter_code
_entity_poly.pdbx_strand_id
1 'polypeptide(L)'
;MSPKADDPAMIEALQRFIDASAEDSGFTPTFTEDDRDLILSLTGVAAHTVVRPAGPFAAMAVGYLVGSGRAKTWADAHDQVKRFVRAYIGDPVEGDQ
;
A
#
# COMPACT_ATOMS: atom_id res chain seq x y z
N MET A 1 -12.86 15.97 10.88
CA MET A 1 -13.82 14.85 11.05
C MET A 1 -12.97 13.67 11.51
N SER A 2 -13.45 12.82 12.42
CA SER A 2 -12.71 11.58 12.67
C SER A 2 -12.72 10.73 11.39
N PRO A 3 -11.62 10.07 11.01
CA PRO A 3 -11.60 9.18 9.85
C PRO A 3 -12.76 8.21 9.95
N LYS A 4 -13.60 8.14 8.91
CA LYS A 4 -14.63 7.10 8.84
C LYS A 4 -13.91 5.76 8.92
N ALA A 5 -14.13 5.00 9.98
CA ALA A 5 -13.63 3.64 10.06
C ALA A 5 -14.10 2.87 8.82
N ASP A 6 -13.15 2.23 8.13
CA ASP A 6 -13.45 1.43 6.94
C ASP A 6 -14.49 0.36 7.27
N ASP A 7 -15.40 0.08 6.32
CA ASP A 7 -16.44 -0.93 6.48
C ASP A 7 -15.80 -2.30 6.81
N PRO A 8 -16.12 -2.93 7.95
CA PRO A 8 -15.56 -4.22 8.34
C PRO A 8 -15.70 -5.30 7.27
N ALA A 9 -16.81 -5.29 6.52
CA ALA A 9 -17.03 -6.25 5.44
C ALA A 9 -16.08 -6.03 4.25
N MET A 10 -15.71 -4.77 3.98
CA MET A 10 -14.73 -4.41 2.96
C MET A 10 -13.32 -4.85 3.35
N ILE A 11 -12.93 -4.64 4.61
CA ILE A 11 -11.64 -5.10 5.16
C ILE A 11 -11.54 -6.63 5.06
N GLU A 12 -12.58 -7.35 5.43
CA GLU A 12 -12.62 -8.81 5.34
C GLU A 12 -12.56 -9.32 3.89
N ALA A 13 -13.25 -8.66 2.95
CA ALA A 13 -13.17 -9.00 1.53
C ALA A 13 -11.77 -8.76 0.96
N LEU A 14 -11.12 -7.66 1.35
CA LEU A 14 -9.77 -7.34 0.94
C LEU A 14 -8.76 -8.37 1.48
N GLN A 15 -8.89 -8.77 2.75
CA GLN A 15 -8.02 -9.80 3.32
C GLN A 15 -8.14 -11.12 2.56
N ARG A 16 -9.38 -11.57 2.29
CA ARG A 16 -9.62 -12.79 1.50
C ARG A 16 -9.02 -12.71 0.10
N PHE A 17 -9.11 -11.56 -0.55
CA PHE A 17 -8.49 -11.35 -1.86
C PHE A 17 -6.96 -11.46 -1.81
N ILE A 18 -6.35 -10.85 -0.79
CA ILE A 18 -4.89 -10.90 -0.57
C ILE A 18 -4.43 -12.33 -0.33
N ASP A 19 -5.10 -13.06 0.58
CA ASP A 19 -4.76 -14.44 0.91
C ASP A 19 -4.84 -15.34 -0.32
N ALA A 20 -5.94 -15.27 -1.07
CA ALA A 20 -6.14 -16.04 -2.29
C ALA A 20 -5.10 -15.68 -3.38
N SER A 21 -4.75 -14.41 -3.52
CA SER A 21 -3.74 -13.96 -4.49
C SER A 21 -2.34 -14.44 -4.12
N ALA A 22 -2.00 -14.41 -2.83
CA ALA A 22 -0.71 -14.90 -2.33
C ALA A 22 -0.57 -16.42 -2.51
N GLU A 23 -1.65 -17.17 -2.22
CA GLU A 23 -1.71 -18.62 -2.44
C GLU A 23 -1.54 -18.97 -3.93
N ASP A 24 -2.32 -18.35 -4.82
CA ASP A 24 -2.26 -18.61 -6.27
C ASP A 24 -0.90 -18.23 -6.89
N SER A 25 -0.32 -17.11 -6.44
CA SER A 25 0.96 -16.61 -6.97
C SER A 25 2.18 -17.38 -6.45
N GLY A 26 2.02 -18.23 -5.43
CA GLY A 26 3.13 -18.96 -4.79
C GLY A 26 4.18 -18.05 -4.13
N PHE A 27 3.80 -16.85 -3.71
CA PHE A 27 4.73 -15.89 -3.10
C PHE A 27 5.35 -16.46 -1.81
N THR A 28 6.68 -16.49 -1.76
CA THR A 28 7.45 -16.87 -0.57
C THR A 28 8.48 -15.79 -0.26
N PRO A 29 8.50 -15.21 0.96
CA PRO A 29 7.57 -15.44 2.06
C PRO A 29 6.16 -14.92 1.77
N THR A 30 5.16 -15.50 2.44
CA THR A 30 3.77 -15.08 2.36
C THR A 30 3.64 -13.62 2.83
N PHE A 31 2.75 -12.88 2.18
CA PHE A 31 2.40 -11.52 2.56
C PHE A 31 1.79 -11.49 3.98
N THR A 32 2.34 -10.68 4.88
CA THR A 32 1.86 -10.60 6.26
C THR A 32 0.80 -9.51 6.44
N GLU A 33 0.07 -9.53 7.57
CA GLU A 33 -0.85 -8.44 7.93
C GLU A 33 -0.12 -7.09 8.07
N ASP A 34 1.10 -7.07 8.60
CA ASP A 34 1.90 -5.86 8.71
C ASP A 34 2.29 -5.31 7.33
N ASP A 35 2.61 -6.19 6.36
CA ASP A 35 2.92 -5.79 4.98
C ASP A 35 1.68 -5.20 4.28
N ARG A 36 0.49 -5.74 4.56
CA ARG A 36 -0.80 -5.20 4.11
C ARG A 36 -0.98 -3.77 4.57
N ASP A 37 -0.82 -3.55 5.86
CA ASP A 37 -1.11 -2.26 6.48
C ASP A 37 -0.12 -1.18 5.99
N LEU A 38 1.13 -1.55 5.71
CA LEU A 38 2.10 -0.68 5.05
C LEU A 38 1.63 -0.27 3.64
N ILE A 39 1.22 -1.23 2.79
CA ILE A 39 0.75 -0.91 1.44
C ILE A 39 -0.51 -0.04 1.48
N LEU A 40 -1.47 -0.37 2.35
CA LEU A 40 -2.71 0.41 2.46
C LEU A 40 -2.45 1.83 2.93
N SER A 41 -1.61 2.01 3.95
CA SER A 41 -1.18 3.34 4.40
C SER A 41 -0.59 4.17 3.26
N LEU A 42 0.31 3.57 2.47
CA LEU A 42 0.93 4.23 1.32
C LEU A 42 -0.09 4.57 0.23
N THR A 43 -1.00 3.65 -0.09
CA THR A 43 -2.04 3.88 -1.09
C THR A 43 -2.96 5.02 -0.68
N GLY A 44 -3.30 5.15 0.61
CA GLY A 44 -4.02 6.30 1.14
C GLY A 44 -3.25 7.60 0.89
N VAL A 45 -1.98 7.67 1.29
CA VAL A 45 -1.14 8.86 1.07
C VAL A 45 -1.08 9.27 -0.41
N ALA A 46 -0.97 8.30 -1.33
CA ALA A 46 -0.89 8.56 -2.76
C ALA A 46 -2.25 8.88 -3.42
N ALA A 47 -3.34 8.25 -2.95
CA ALA A 47 -4.67 8.40 -3.54
C ALA A 47 -5.33 9.74 -3.21
N HIS A 48 -5.03 10.33 -2.05
CA HIS A 48 -5.60 11.59 -1.58
C HIS A 48 -4.90 12.85 -2.13
N THR A 49 -3.84 12.71 -2.93
CA THR A 49 -2.93 13.83 -3.25
C THR A 49 -2.95 14.30 -4.70
N VAL A 50 -2.86 13.42 -5.71
CA VAL A 50 -2.62 13.90 -7.10
C VAL A 50 -3.46 13.24 -8.20
N VAL A 51 -3.76 11.93 -8.15
CA VAL A 51 -4.65 11.28 -9.15
C VAL A 51 -5.05 9.88 -8.65
N ARG A 52 -6.31 9.46 -8.82
CA ARG A 52 -6.79 8.11 -8.42
C ARG A 52 -5.89 6.90 -8.79
N PRO A 53 -5.15 6.85 -9.92
CA PRO A 53 -4.23 5.73 -10.17
C PRO A 53 -2.97 5.71 -9.29
N ALA A 54 -2.65 6.76 -8.53
CA ALA A 54 -1.40 6.84 -7.77
C ALA A 54 -1.29 5.77 -6.67
N GLY A 55 -2.40 5.40 -6.03
CA GLY A 55 -2.45 4.29 -5.07
C GLY A 55 -2.00 2.96 -5.69
N PRO A 56 -2.67 2.47 -6.76
CA PRO A 56 -2.25 1.26 -7.48
C PRO A 56 -0.78 1.26 -7.93
N PHE A 57 -0.28 2.38 -8.46
CA PHE A 57 1.12 2.48 -8.88
C PHE A 57 2.10 2.42 -7.70
N ALA A 58 1.76 3.05 -6.57
CA ALA A 58 2.58 2.98 -5.37
C ALA A 58 2.67 1.54 -4.83
N ALA A 59 1.55 0.82 -4.77
CA ALA A 59 1.51 -0.58 -4.37
C ALA A 59 2.35 -1.48 -5.31
N MET A 60 2.23 -1.29 -6.62
CA MET A 60 3.04 -1.99 -7.62
C MET A 60 4.55 -1.73 -7.42
N ALA A 61 4.93 -0.46 -7.19
CA ALA A 61 6.33 -0.10 -7.01
C ALA A 61 6.97 -0.76 -5.78
N VAL A 62 6.22 -0.86 -4.67
CA VAL A 62 6.67 -1.58 -3.47
C VAL A 62 6.92 -3.05 -3.79
N GLY A 63 5.93 -3.73 -4.39
CA GLY A 63 6.06 -5.13 -4.78
C GLY A 63 7.24 -5.38 -5.74
N TYR A 64 7.46 -4.48 -6.69
CA TYR A 64 8.60 -4.56 -7.60
C TYR A 64 9.95 -4.41 -6.89
N LEU A 65 10.09 -3.48 -5.94
CA LEU A 65 11.33 -3.29 -5.17
C LEU A 65 11.67 -4.52 -4.34
N VAL A 66 10.68 -5.13 -3.69
CA VAL A 66 10.85 -6.35 -2.91
C VAL A 66 11.19 -7.53 -3.83
N GLY A 67 10.38 -7.78 -4.87
CA GLY A 67 10.57 -8.90 -5.79
C GLY A 67 11.86 -8.84 -6.62
N SER A 68 12.40 -7.64 -6.86
CA SER A 68 13.70 -7.45 -7.53
C SER A 68 14.91 -7.49 -6.59
N GLY A 69 14.71 -7.65 -5.28
CA GLY A 69 15.78 -7.63 -4.27
C GLY A 69 16.41 -6.24 -4.07
N ARG A 70 15.77 -5.18 -4.57
CA ARG A 70 16.24 -3.78 -4.42
C ARG A 70 15.86 -3.17 -3.06
N ALA A 71 14.89 -3.77 -2.38
CA ALA A 71 14.59 -3.53 -0.97
C ALA A 71 14.80 -4.82 -0.18
N LYS A 72 15.32 -4.70 1.05
CA LYS A 72 15.56 -5.87 1.92
C LYS A 72 14.29 -6.33 2.62
N THR A 73 13.36 -5.41 2.84
CA THR A 73 12.09 -5.64 3.52
C THR A 73 10.97 -4.83 2.87
N TRP A 74 9.73 -5.20 3.13
CA TRP A 74 8.55 -4.42 2.76
C TRP A 74 8.55 -3.03 3.39
N ALA A 75 9.00 -2.90 4.64
CA ALA A 75 9.15 -1.62 5.32
C ALA A 75 10.14 -0.69 4.61
N ASP A 76 11.29 -1.21 4.17
CA ASP A 76 12.28 -0.43 3.40
C ASP A 76 11.70 0.05 2.05
N ALA A 77 10.99 -0.83 1.35
CA ALA A 77 10.34 -0.50 0.08
C ALA A 77 9.23 0.55 0.26
N HIS A 78 8.40 0.39 1.29
CA HIS A 78 7.38 1.35 1.69
C HIS A 78 7.99 2.73 1.94
N ASP A 79 9.03 2.82 2.76
CA ASP A 79 9.67 4.09 3.11
C ASP A 79 10.33 4.75 1.90
N GLN A 80 10.93 3.96 1.01
CA GLN A 80 11.47 4.45 -0.25
C GLN A 80 10.38 5.05 -1.13
N VAL A 81 9.28 4.34 -1.35
CA VAL A 81 8.18 4.82 -2.21
C VAL A 81 7.46 6.01 -1.56
N LYS A 82 7.27 6.01 -0.23
CA LYS A 82 6.68 7.13 0.51
C LYS A 82 7.49 8.42 0.34
N ARG A 83 8.83 8.35 0.34
CA ARG A 83 9.69 9.50 0.02
C ARG A 83 9.46 10.01 -1.40
N PHE A 84 9.34 9.12 -2.38
CA PHE A 84 9.04 9.51 -3.77
C PHE A 84 7.66 10.15 -3.90
N VAL A 85 6.63 9.57 -3.29
CA VAL A 85 5.29 10.15 -3.25
C VAL A 85 5.39 11.57 -2.69
N ARG A 86 5.96 11.78 -1.50
CA ARG A 86 6.08 13.14 -0.95
C ARG A 86 6.85 14.11 -1.83
N ALA A 87 7.94 13.67 -2.45
CA ALA A 87 8.79 14.54 -3.27
C ALA A 87 8.15 14.97 -4.60
N TYR A 88 7.35 14.10 -5.22
CA TYR A 88 6.82 14.32 -6.58
C TYR A 88 5.31 14.61 -6.62
N ILE A 89 4.59 14.16 -5.60
CA ILE A 89 3.13 14.30 -5.48
C ILE A 89 2.79 15.36 -4.42
N GLY A 90 3.56 15.42 -3.33
CA GLY A 90 3.32 16.33 -2.19
C GLY A 90 2.68 15.63 -1.00
N ASP A 91 2.44 16.39 0.08
CA ASP A 91 1.74 15.87 1.27
C ASP A 91 0.22 15.88 1.05
N PRO A 92 -0.52 14.97 1.72
CA PRO A 92 -1.99 15.01 1.74
C PRO A 92 -2.49 16.40 2.12
N VAL A 93 -3.42 16.94 1.33
CA VAL A 93 -4.07 18.21 1.66
C VAL A 93 -4.93 17.96 2.91
N GLU A 94 -4.69 18.71 3.99
CA GLU A 94 -5.53 18.66 5.19
C GLU A 94 -7.00 18.95 4.82
N GLY A 95 -7.88 17.96 4.97
CA GLY A 95 -9.30 18.10 4.66
C GLY A 95 -10.04 16.79 4.37
N ASP A 96 -9.31 15.76 3.94
CA ASP A 96 -9.87 14.44 3.57
C ASP A 96 -9.85 13.42 4.74
N GLN A 97 -10.21 13.85 5.96
CA GLN A 97 -10.47 12.92 7.09
C GLN A 97 -11.94 12.49 7.12
#